data_AF-A0AAV1T1H8-F1
#
_entry.id   AF-A0AAV1T1H8-F1
#
_cell.length_a   1.000
_cell.length_b   1.000
_cell.length_c   1.000
_cell.angle_alpha   90.00
_cell.angle_beta   90.00
_cell.angle_gamma   90.00
#
_symmetry.space_group_name_H-M   'P 1'
#
loop_
_entity.id
_entity.type
_entity.pdbx_description
1 polymer ?
#
loop_
_entity_poly.entity_id
_entity_poly.type
_entity_poly.pdbx_seq_one_letter_code
_entity_poly.pdbx_strand_id
1 'polypeptide(L)' 'MPLDLGAEISIVDTAFARKVGWVVDENQKQESVGIGENTYMVEGRTKLKITLNELLVFSFDVQVDDQVGHEVK' A
#
# COMPACT_ATOMS: atom_id res chain seq x y z
N MET A 1 10.19 -5.75 -1.15
CA MET A 1 9.36 -4.56 -1.41
C MET A 1 10.16 -3.66 -2.35
N PRO A 2 9.91 -3.70 -3.66
CA PRO A 2 10.55 -2.78 -4.60
C PRO A 2 10.11 -1.34 -4.26
N LEU A 3 11.04 -0.39 -4.34
CA LEU A 3 10.76 1.04 -4.17
C LEU A 3 10.60 1.65 -5.56
N ASP A 4 9.39 2.10 -5.87
CA ASP A 4 9.11 2.90 -7.06
C ASP A 4 9.04 4.38 -6.65
N LEU A 5 10.02 5.16 -7.10
CA LEU A 5 10.09 6.61 -6.84
C LEU A 5 9.24 7.43 -7.81
N GLY A 6 8.72 6.81 -8.88
CA GLY A 6 7.84 7.44 -9.86
C GLY A 6 6.35 7.22 -9.57
N ALA A 7 6.02 6.38 -8.59
CA ALA A 7 4.64 6.10 -8.21
C ALA A 7 4.03 7.26 -7.42
N GLU A 8 2.84 7.71 -7.82
CA GLU A 8 2.06 8.71 -7.09
C GLU A 8 1.48 8.15 -5.78
N ILE A 9 1.32 6.82 -5.70
CA ILE A 9 0.68 6.11 -4.58
C ILE A 9 1.59 4.97 -4.11
N SER A 10 1.75 4.86 -2.79
CA SER A 10 2.45 3.75 -2.15
C SER A 10 1.46 2.67 -1.72
N ILE A 11 1.71 1.42 -2.14
CA ILE A 11 0.81 0.27 -1.96
C ILE A 11 1.53 -0.84 -1.19
N VAL A 12 0.81 -1.49 -0.28
CA VAL A 12 1.23 -2.70 0.42
C VAL A 12 0.23 -3.82 0.19
N ASP A 13 0.74 -5.02 -0.07
CA ASP A 13 -0.06 -6.23 -0.22
C ASP A 13 -0.83 -6.58 1.07
N THR A 14 -2.13 -6.86 0.92
CA THR A 14 -3.04 -7.21 2.03
C THR A 14 -2.58 -8.46 2.78
N ALA A 15 -2.13 -9.51 2.08
CA ALA A 15 -1.69 -10.74 2.72
C ALA A 15 -0.42 -10.50 3.56
N PHE A 16 0.51 -9.70 3.04
CA PHE A 16 1.69 -9.26 3.77
C PHE A 16 1.31 -8.44 5.02
N ALA A 17 0.47 -7.41 4.87
CA ALA A 17 0.04 -6.55 5.99
C ALA A 17 -0.60 -7.38 7.12
N ARG A 18 -1.49 -8.32 6.77
CA ARG A 18 -2.12 -9.24 7.73
C ARG A 18 -1.10 -10.17 8.38
N LYS A 19 -0.15 -10.71 7.60
CA LYS A 19 0.89 -11.61 8.10
C LYS A 19 1.81 -10.94 9.13
N VAL A 20 2.16 -9.68 8.93
CA VAL A 20 3.02 -8.93 9.86
C VAL A 20 2.24 -8.26 11.00
N GLY A 21 0.92 -8.45 11.04
CA GLY A 21 0.05 -7.92 12.09
C GLY A 21 -0.15 -6.40 12.02
N TRP A 22 -0.07 -5.80 10.84
CA TRP A 22 -0.37 -4.39 10.68
C TRP A 22 -1.87 -4.12 10.81
N VAL A 23 -2.19 -3.01 11.47
CA VAL A 23 -3.56 -2.52 11.59
C VAL A 23 -3.91 -1.78 10.31
N VAL A 24 -4.95 -2.24 9.62
CA VAL A 24 -5.51 -1.59 8.43
C VAL A 24 -6.77 -0.86 8.85
N ASP A 25 -6.86 0.43 8.57
CA ASP A 25 -8.09 1.20 8.76
C ASP A 25 -9.02 0.96 7.56
N GLU A 26 -9.88 -0.05 7.72
CA GLU A 26 -10.87 -0.43 6.72
C GLU A 26 -11.98 0.62 6.54
N ASN A 27 -12.07 1.64 7.41
CA ASN A 27 -13.00 2.77 7.18
C ASN A 27 -12.47 3.72 6.10
N GLN A 28 -11.19 3.61 5.73
CA GLN A 28 -10.55 4.41 4.68
C GLN A 28 -10.47 3.65 3.34
N LYS A 29 -11.39 2.73 3.10
CA LYS A 29 -11.63 2.16 1.77
C LYS A 29 -12.00 3.27 0.80
N GLN A 30 -11.33 3.30 -0.35
CA GLN A 30 -11.55 4.29 -1.39
C GLN A 30 -11.22 3.72 -2.76
N GLU A 31 -11.69 4.40 -3.79
CA GLU A 31 -11.26 4.11 -5.15
C GLU A 31 -9.80 4.51 -5.37
N SER A 32 -9.10 3.71 -6.15
CA SER A 32 -7.75 3.98 -6.65
C SER A 32 -7.68 3.61 -8.13
N VAL A 33 -6.71 4.18 -8.84
CA VAL A 33 -6.50 3.96 -10.27
C VAL A 33 -5.30 3.05 -10.45
N GLY A 34 -5.56 1.87 -11.01
CA GLY A 34 -4.55 0.85 -11.25
C GLY A 34 -3.81 1.09 -12.56
N ILE A 35 -2.91 0.17 -12.86
CA ILE A 35 -2.19 0.15 -14.14
C ILE A 35 -3.21 -0.05 -15.26
N GLY A 36 -3.15 0.79 -16.30
CA GLY A 36 -4.10 0.77 -17.41
C GLY A 36 -5.39 1.56 -17.15
N GLU A 37 -5.38 2.48 -16.18
CA GLU A 37 -6.49 3.39 -15.85
C GLU A 37 -7.75 2.69 -15.30
N ASN A 38 -7.63 1.43 -14.87
CA ASN A 38 -8.74 0.70 -14.27
C ASN A 38 -8.97 1.14 -12.82
N THR A 39 -10.20 1.51 -12.50
CA THR A 39 -10.60 1.83 -11.13
C THR A 39 -10.82 0.57 -10.31
N TYR A 40 -10.31 0.55 -9.08
CA TYR A 40 -10.52 -0.53 -8.13
C TYR A 40 -10.66 0.02 -6.70
N MET A 41 -11.13 -0.82 -5.78
CA MET A 41 -11.30 -0.44 -4.37
C MET A 41 -10.14 -0.98 -3.54
N VAL A 42 -9.44 -0.11 -2.82
CA VAL A 42 -8.42 -0.53 -1.85
C VAL A 42 -9.08 -1.03 -0.56
N GLU A 43 -8.42 -1.95 0.16
CA GLU A 43 -8.91 -2.51 1.41
C GLU A 43 -8.85 -1.51 2.58
N GLY A 44 -8.02 -0.48 2.47
CA GLY A 44 -7.95 0.61 3.44
C GLY A 44 -6.59 1.28 3.43
N ARG A 45 -6.24 1.92 4.55
CA ARG A 45 -4.94 2.55 4.73
C ARG A 45 -4.26 2.08 6.00
N THR A 46 -2.93 2.11 5.99
CA THR A 46 -2.12 1.85 7.18
C THR A 46 -0.90 2.77 7.21
N LYS A 47 -0.21 2.82 8.36
CA LYS A 47 0.99 3.64 8.56
C LYS A 47 2.25 2.79 8.46
N LEU A 48 3.05 3.04 7.44
CA LEU A 48 4.36 2.45 7.27
C LEU A 48 5.42 3.33 7.93
N LYS A 49 6.14 2.77 8.90
CA LYS A 49 7.31 3.40 9.52
C LYS A 49 8.59 2.73 9.05
N ILE A 50 9.50 3.51 8.47
CA ILE A 50 10.81 3.05 8.01
C ILE A 50 11.88 3.79 8.80
N THR A 51 12.81 3.05 9.41
CA THR A 51 13.98 3.64 10.08
C THR A 51 15.19 3.46 9.18
N LEU A 52 15.84 4.55 8.79
CA LEU A 52 17.10 4.56 8.05
C LEU A 52 18.25 4.94 8.98
N ASN A 53 19.28 4.10 9.01
CA ASN A 53 20.52 4.29 9.78
C ASN A 53 20.29 4.70 11.24
N GLU A 54 19.25 4.16 11.87
CA GLU A 54 18.88 4.39 13.29
C GLU A 54 18.59 5.85 13.69
N LEU A 55 18.75 6.81 12.78
CA LEU A 55 18.62 8.25 13.05
C LEU A 55 17.36 8.85 12.41
N LEU A 56 16.92 8.30 11.28
CA LEU A 56 15.89 8.91 10.47
C LEU A 56 14.67 8.00 10.37
N VAL A 57 13.59 8.42 10.98
CA VAL A 57 12.31 7.71 10.95
C VAL A 57 11.36 8.43 10.00
N PHE A 58 10.95 7.74 8.95
CA PHE A 58 9.90 8.20 8.05
C PHE A 58 8.59 7.51 8.40
N SER A 59 7.49 8.24 8.25
CA SER A 59 6.14 7.72 8.40
C SER A 59 5.37 8.05 7.13
N PHE A 60 4.76 7.04 6.52
CA PHE A 60 3.95 7.17 5.31
C PHE A 60 2.57 6.57 5.56
N ASP A 61 1.53 7.25 5.09
CA ASP A 61 0.21 6.63 4.94
C ASP A 61 0.23 5.87 3.60
N VAL A 62 0.03 4.55 3.68
CA VAL A 62 0.07 3.65 2.51
C VAL A 62 -1.28 2.98 2.32
N GLN A 63 -1.66 2.76 1.06
CA GLN A 63 -2.85 1.99 0.73
C GLN A 63 -2.56 0.50 0.90
N VAL A 64 -3.54 -0.22 1.40
CA VAL A 64 -3.49 -1.69 1.51
C VAL A 64 -4.41 -2.25 0.44
N ASP A 65 -3.87 -3.13 -0.38
CA ASP A 65 -4.57 -3.68 -1.54
C ASP A 65 -4.33 -5.17 -1.67
N ASP A 66 -5.39 -5.92 -1.94
CA ASP A 66 -5.31 -7.33 -2.27
C ASP A 66 -5.00 -7.38 -3.77
N GLN A 67 -3.72 -7.46 -4.14
CA GLN A 67 -3.21 -7.38 -5.52
C GLN A 67 -3.72 -8.50 -6.46
N VAL A 68 -4.80 -9.18 -6.12
CA VAL A 68 -5.57 -10.13 -6.93
C VAL A 68 -6.22 -9.38 -8.11
N GLY A 69 -5.41 -8.97 -9.08
CA GLY A 69 -5.90 -8.24 -10.25
C GLY A 69 -4.85 -7.61 -11.16
N HIS A 70 -3.58 -7.51 -10.75
CA HIS A 70 -2.52 -6.92 -11.60
C HIS A 70 -1.84 -7.95 -12.51
N GLU A 71 -2.61 -8.82 -13.17
CA GLU A 71 -2.08 -9.56 -14.33
C GLU A 71 -2.00 -8.58 -15.50
N VAL A 72 -0.78 -8.15 -15.80
CA VAL A 72 -0.46 -7.50 -17.08
C VAL A 72 -0.73 -8.51 -18.17
N LYS A 73 -1.73 -8.24 -19.01
CA LYS A 73 -1.96 -9.02 -20.22
C LYS A 73 -0.93 -8.68 -21.30
#